data_AF-A0A0C2FU07-F1
#
_entry.id   AF-A0A0C2FU07-F1
#
_cell.length_a   1.000
_cell.length_b   1.000
_cell.length_c   1.000
_cell.angle_alpha   90.00
_cell.angle_beta   90.00
_cell.angle_gamma   90.00
#
_symmetry.space_group_name_H-M   'P 1'
#
loop_
_entity.id
_entity.type
_entity.pdbx_description
1 polymer ?
#
loop_
_entity_poly.entity_id
_entity_poly.type
_entity_poly.pdbx_seq_one_letter_code
_entity_poly.pdbx_strand_id
1 'polypeptide(L)'
;MAISDNVRVRPERYSIIPVPNPFVVPGGRFREIYYWDSFFIIKGLLASRMYVTVRGMIENMQYLIEEFGFVPNGNRIYYLNRSQPPLLTWCVHAYYMATNDLVFVEKLLPTLRKE
;
A
#
# COMPACT_ATOMS: atom_id res chain seq x y z
N MET A 1 7.06 7.77 5.18
CA MET A 1 8.15 6.93 5.69
C MET A 1 8.77 6.18 4.51
N ALA A 2 10.09 6.18 4.40
CA ALA A 2 10.83 5.32 3.47
C ALA A 2 11.48 4.18 4.26
N ILE A 3 11.59 3.01 3.65
CA ILE A 3 12.26 1.85 4.25
C ILE A 3 13.76 1.96 3.99
N SER A 4 14.58 1.70 5.01
CA SER A 4 16.04 1.69 4.87
C SER A 4 16.51 0.60 3.91
N ASP A 5 17.48 0.92 3.05
CA ASP A 5 18.10 -0.03 2.13
C ASP A 5 18.68 -1.27 2.84
N ASN A 6 19.09 -1.13 4.10
CA ASN A 6 19.56 -2.26 4.92
C ASN A 6 18.55 -3.40 5.03
N VAL A 7 17.25 -3.11 4.95
CA VAL A 7 16.19 -4.14 4.94
C VAL A 7 16.31 -5.02 3.71
N ARG A 8 16.65 -4.45 2.55
CA ARG A 8 16.84 -5.21 1.30
C ARG A 8 18.16 -5.99 1.30
N VAL A 9 19.20 -5.44 1.93
CA VAL A 9 20.53 -6.07 2.00
C VAL A 9 20.58 -7.22 3.00
N ARG A 10 19.86 -7.13 4.12
CA ARG A 10 19.87 -8.12 5.22
C ARG A 10 18.46 -8.46 5.70
N PRO A 11 17.58 -8.99 4.83
CA PRO A 11 16.17 -9.19 5.15
C PRO A 11 15.95 -10.10 6.37
N GLU A 12 16.87 -11.02 6.65
CA GLU A 12 16.81 -11.94 7.80
C GLU A 12 16.85 -11.23 9.16
N ARG A 13 17.31 -9.97 9.20
CA ARG A 13 17.38 -9.17 10.42
C ARG A 13 16.16 -8.30 10.67
N TYR A 14 15.20 -8.27 9.73
CA TYR A 14 14.07 -7.36 9.78
C TYR A 14 12.76 -8.11 9.61
N SER A 15 11.76 -7.70 10.39
CA SER A 15 10.40 -8.17 10.17
C SER A 15 9.64 -7.36 9.12
N ILE A 16 10.13 -6.17 8.73
CA ILE A 16 9.45 -5.32 7.75
C ILE A 16 9.70 -5.85 6.34
N ILE A 17 8.63 -5.93 5.56
CA ILE A 17 8.68 -6.30 4.15
C ILE A 17 8.94 -5.00 3.36
N PRO A 18 10.01 -4.93 2.55
CA PRO A 18 10.30 -3.75 1.75
C PRO A 18 9.19 -3.54 0.70
N VAL A 19 8.86 -2.27 0.43
CA VAL A 19 7.94 -1.87 -0.63
C VAL A 19 8.62 -0.81 -1.51
N PRO A 20 8.19 -0.60 -2.76
CA PRO A 20 8.89 0.27 -3.72
C PRO A 20 8.77 1.76 -3.40
N ASN A 21 7.66 2.22 -2.83
CA ASN A 21 7.36 3.64 -2.62
C ASN A 21 7.30 4.02 -1.14
N PRO A 22 7.54 5.30 -0.78
CA PRO A 22 7.24 5.82 0.54
C PRO A 22 5.75 5.69 0.88
N PHE A 23 5.43 5.49 2.15
CA PHE A 23 4.05 5.36 2.63
C PHE A 23 3.84 6.10 3.95
N VAL A 24 2.57 6.33 4.29
CA VAL A 24 2.15 6.94 5.57
C VAL A 24 1.70 5.82 6.51
N VAL A 25 2.00 5.98 7.80
CA VAL A 25 1.62 5.02 8.86
C VAL A 25 0.55 5.64 9.75
N PRO A 26 -0.25 4.83 10.48
CA PRO A 26 -1.26 5.36 11.42
C PRO A 26 -0.67 6.25 12.52
N GLY A 27 0.60 6.03 12.89
CA GLY A 27 1.34 6.84 13.85
C GLY A 27 1.56 6.15 15.21
N GLY A 28 2.19 6.88 16.14
CA GLY A 28 2.55 6.36 17.45
C GLY A 28 3.55 5.20 17.36
N ARG A 29 3.16 4.02 17.87
CA ARG A 29 4.02 2.83 17.87
C ARG A 29 4.06 2.09 16.52
N PHE A 30 3.12 2.38 15.61
CA PHE A 30 3.00 1.66 14.35
C PHE A 30 4.04 2.17 13.35
N ARG A 31 4.81 1.25 12.78
CA ARG A 31 5.94 1.54 11.88
C ARG A 31 5.85 0.78 10.55
N GLU A 32 4.64 0.39 10.18
CA GLU A 32 4.32 -0.40 9.00
C GLU A 32 3.06 0.15 8.34
N ILE A 33 2.87 -0.20 7.08
CA ILE A 33 1.58 -0.06 6.41
C ILE A 33 0.56 -0.86 7.22
N TYR A 34 -0.62 -0.30 7.43
CA TYR A 34 -1.81 -1.05 7.80
C TYR A 34 -2.83 -0.91 6.68
N TYR A 35 -3.37 -2.04 6.20
CA TYR A 35 -4.09 -2.07 4.95
C TYR A 35 -5.35 -1.20 4.99
N TRP A 36 -6.30 -1.48 5.88
CA TRP A 36 -7.56 -0.73 5.93
C TRP A 36 -7.37 0.73 6.39
N ASP A 37 -6.41 1.00 7.29
CA ASP A 37 -6.04 2.36 7.72
C ASP A 37 -5.59 3.20 6.52
N SER A 38 -4.86 2.58 5.58
CA SER A 38 -4.34 3.25 4.39
C SER A 38 -5.44 3.86 3.53
N PHE A 39 -6.65 3.31 3.51
CA PHE A 39 -7.78 3.90 2.78
C PHE A 39 -8.18 5.27 3.33
N PHE A 40 -8.32 5.40 4.65
CA PHE A 40 -8.68 6.65 5.29
C PHE A 40 -7.55 7.68 5.17
N ILE A 41 -6.30 7.23 5.28
CA ILE A 41 -5.12 8.05 5.02
C ILE A 41 -5.13 8.57 3.58
N ILE A 42 -5.37 7.70 2.59
CA ILE A 42 -5.46 8.07 1.17
C ILE A 42 -6.51 9.14 0.94
N LYS A 43 -7.69 9.04 1.57
CA LYS A 43 -8.71 10.10 1.48
C LYS A 43 -8.20 11.46 1.97
N GLY A 44 -7.50 11.49 3.10
CA GLY A 44 -6.89 12.72 3.63
C GLY A 44 -5.79 13.28 2.71
N LEU A 45 -4.94 12.40 2.16
CA LEU A 45 -3.90 12.77 1.21
C LEU A 45 -4.49 13.34 -0.09
N LEU A 46 -5.57 12.74 -0.61
CA LEU A 46 -6.30 13.23 -1.79
C LEU A 46 -6.90 14.62 -1.53
N ALA A 47 -7.53 14.83 -0.38
CA ALA A 47 -8.03 16.16 0.03
C ALA A 47 -6.90 17.20 0.11
N SER A 48 -5.69 16.76 0.45
CA SER A 48 -4.46 17.57 0.49
C SER A 48 -3.72 17.65 -0.84
N ARG A 49 -4.31 17.13 -1.94
CA ARG A 49 -3.73 17.10 -3.30
C ARG A 49 -2.39 16.35 -3.41
N MET A 50 -2.12 15.42 -2.50
CA MET A 50 -0.89 14.61 -2.48
C MET A 50 -0.99 13.38 -3.41
N TYR A 51 -1.32 13.61 -4.68
CA TYR A 51 -1.64 12.54 -5.64
C TYR A 51 -0.48 11.57 -5.87
N VAL A 52 0.75 12.07 -5.94
CA VAL A 52 1.96 11.24 -6.13
C VAL A 52 2.14 10.27 -4.96
N THR A 53 1.92 10.74 -3.73
CA THR A 53 2.00 9.89 -2.53
C THR A 53 0.91 8.82 -2.53
N VAL A 54 -0.33 9.19 -2.88
CA VAL A 54 -1.45 8.25 -2.96
C VAL A 54 -1.17 7.17 -4.00
N ARG A 55 -0.71 7.56 -5.20
CA ARG A 55 -0.33 6.63 -6.26
C ARG A 55 0.73 5.64 -5.77
N GLY A 56 1.78 6.14 -5.11
CA GLY A 56 2.83 5.29 -4.55
C GLY A 56 2.34 4.32 -3.49
N MET A 57 1.41 4.74 -2.62
CA MET A 57 0.79 3.86 -1.62
C MET A 57 -0.08 2.76 -2.27
N ILE A 58 -0.81 3.08 -3.34
CA ILE A 58 -1.58 2.08 -4.11
C ILE A 58 -0.63 1.09 -4.79
N GLU A 59 0.46 1.56 -5.40
CA GLU A 59 1.47 0.69 -6.01
C GLU A 59 2.20 -0.20 -4.97
N ASN A 60 2.35 0.25 -3.73
CA ASN A 60 2.85 -0.61 -2.65
C ASN A 60 1.88 -1.76 -2.33
N MET A 61 0.56 -1.50 -2.31
CA MET A 61 -0.43 -2.55 -2.12
C MET A 61 -0.49 -3.51 -3.31
N GLN A 62 -0.36 -2.98 -4.54
CA GLN A 62 -0.20 -3.78 -5.74
C GLN A 62 0.99 -4.74 -5.62
N TYR A 63 2.16 -4.21 -5.22
CA TYR A 63 3.36 -5.00 -5.02
C TYR A 63 3.16 -6.13 -3.99
N LEU A 64 2.48 -5.86 -2.88
CA LEU A 64 2.21 -6.90 -1.87
C LEU A 64 1.31 -8.02 -2.41
N ILE A 65 0.31 -7.70 -3.23
CA ILE A 65 -0.51 -8.72 -3.89
C ILE A 65 0.30 -9.52 -4.90
N GLU A 66 1.18 -8.87 -5.66
CA GLU A 66 2.03 -9.55 -6.64
C GLU A 66 3.01 -10.54 -5.99
N GLU A 67 3.58 -10.18 -4.83
CA GLU A 67 4.53 -11.03 -4.10
C GLU A 67 3.86 -12.10 -3.23
N PHE A 68 2.76 -11.78 -2.55
CA PHE A 68 2.17 -12.65 -1.53
C PHE A 68 0.76 -13.16 -1.86
N GLY A 69 0.16 -12.68 -2.94
CA GLY A 69 -1.20 -13.04 -3.37
C GLY A 69 -2.32 -12.27 -2.68
N PHE A 70 -2.01 -11.41 -1.70
CA PHE A 70 -2.96 -10.56 -0.99
C PHE A 70 -2.23 -9.39 -0.30
N VAL A 71 -2.96 -8.36 0.13
CA VAL A 71 -2.40 -7.32 1.01
C VAL A 71 -2.44 -7.82 2.47
N PRO A 72 -1.29 -8.05 3.14
CA PRO A 72 -1.29 -8.45 4.54
C PRO A 72 -1.84 -7.35 5.44
N ASN A 73 -2.28 -7.71 6.66
CA ASN A 73 -2.73 -6.75 7.68
C ASN A 73 -1.79 -5.54 7.81
N GLY A 74 -0.49 -5.80 7.75
CA GLY A 74 0.53 -4.80 7.47
C GLY A 74 1.77 -5.43 6.84
N ASN A 75 2.72 -4.63 6.37
CA ASN A 75 3.92 -5.13 5.66
C ASN A 75 4.98 -5.71 6.62
N ARG A 76 4.59 -6.72 7.39
CA ARG A 76 5.45 -7.46 8.33
C ARG A 76 5.35 -8.96 8.06
N ILE A 77 6.47 -9.68 8.20
CA ILE A 77 6.52 -11.13 7.95
C ILE A 77 5.51 -11.92 8.79
N TYR A 78 5.27 -11.52 10.05
CA TYR A 78 4.31 -12.16 10.96
C TYR A 78 2.84 -11.81 10.66
N TYR A 79 2.58 -11.00 9.63
CA TYR A 79 1.25 -10.70 9.11
C TYR A 79 0.95 -11.45 7.81
N LEU A 80 1.88 -12.24 7.27
CA LEU A 80 1.69 -13.05 6.06
C LEU A 80 0.72 -14.23 6.23
N ASN A 81 0.07 -14.35 7.39
CA ASN A 81 -0.97 -15.35 7.65
C ASN A 81 -2.39 -14.75 7.63
N ARG A 82 -2.55 -13.43 7.42
CA ARG A 82 -3.87 -12.78 7.43
C ARG A 82 -3.89 -11.44 6.70
N SER A 83 -5.07 -11.10 6.18
CA SER A 83 -5.37 -9.79 5.59
C SER A 83 -6.12 -8.87 6.58
N GLN A 84 -6.68 -7.80 6.04
CA GLN A 84 -7.64 -6.86 6.62
C GLN A 84 -8.78 -6.63 5.61
N PRO A 85 -9.84 -5.87 5.94
CA PRO A 85 -10.90 -5.57 4.98
C PRO A 85 -10.34 -5.11 3.61
N PRO A 86 -10.74 -5.75 2.49
CA PRO A 86 -10.16 -5.48 1.18
C PRO A 86 -10.68 -4.14 0.64
N LEU A 87 -9.81 -3.13 0.64
CA LEU A 87 -10.13 -1.75 0.27
C LEU A 87 -9.30 -1.21 -0.90
N LEU A 88 -8.48 -2.03 -1.58
CA LEU A 88 -7.64 -1.57 -2.69
C LEU A 88 -8.47 -1.01 -3.84
N THR A 89 -9.54 -1.69 -4.26
CA THR A 89 -10.47 -1.18 -5.28
C THR A 89 -11.05 0.18 -4.89
N TRP A 90 -11.36 0.38 -3.60
CA TRP A 90 -11.85 1.67 -3.09
C TRP A 90 -10.76 2.75 -3.12
N CYS A 91 -9.50 2.40 -2.84
CA CYS A 91 -8.37 3.30 -2.96
C CYS A 91 -8.15 3.74 -4.43
N VAL A 92 -8.18 2.79 -5.37
CA VAL A 92 -8.05 3.05 -6.81
C VAL A 92 -9.19 3.91 -7.31
N HIS A 93 -10.43 3.59 -6.93
CA HIS A 93 -11.60 4.39 -7.29
C HIS A 93 -11.49 5.82 -6.74
N ALA A 94 -11.11 6.00 -5.47
CA ALA A 94 -10.93 7.34 -4.90
C ALA A 94 -9.84 8.15 -5.63
N TYR A 95 -8.73 7.51 -5.99
CA TYR A 95 -7.68 8.15 -6.77
C TYR A 95 -8.17 8.54 -8.18
N TYR A 96 -8.89 7.65 -8.87
CA TYR A 96 -9.49 7.94 -10.17
C TYR A 96 -10.44 9.13 -10.11
N MET A 97 -11.36 9.14 -9.14
CA MET A 97 -12.31 10.26 -8.97
C MET A 97 -11.62 11.61 -8.74
N ALA A 98 -10.41 11.60 -8.15
CA ALA A 98 -9.64 12.81 -7.87
C ALA A 98 -8.72 13.26 -9.02
N THR A 99 -8.38 12.37 -9.96
CA THR A 99 -7.32 12.61 -10.96
C THR A 99 -7.76 12.38 -12.41
N ASN A 100 -8.84 11.64 -12.61
CA ASN A 100 -9.31 11.13 -13.90
C ASN A 100 -8.25 10.29 -14.66
N ASP A 101 -7.30 9.70 -13.93
CA ASP A 101 -6.19 8.89 -14.47
C ASP A 101 -6.66 7.46 -14.78
N LEU A 102 -7.33 7.29 -15.92
CA LEU A 102 -7.84 5.99 -16.36
C LEU A 102 -6.71 5.00 -16.70
N VAL A 103 -5.58 5.50 -17.19
CA VAL A 103 -4.40 4.68 -17.52
C VAL A 103 -3.88 3.97 -16.29
N PHE A 104 -3.85 4.64 -15.13
CA PHE A 104 -3.46 4.01 -13.88
C PHE A 104 -4.46 2.94 -13.41
N VAL A 105 -5.76 3.17 -13.60
CA VAL A 105 -6.79 2.16 -13.30
C VAL A 105 -6.60 0.92 -14.16
N GLU A 106 -6.43 1.08 -15.48
CA GLU A 106 -6.23 -0.01 -16.43
C GLU A 106 -5.00 -0.85 -16.07
N LYS A 107 -3.89 -0.19 -15.69
CA LYS A 107 -2.67 -0.85 -15.20
C LYS A 107 -2.94 -1.76 -13.99
N LEU A 108 -3.82 -1.34 -13.08
CA LEU A 108 -4.10 -2.06 -11.83
C LEU A 108 -5.17 -3.14 -11.93
N LEU A 109 -6.01 -3.12 -12.98
CA LEU A 109 -7.09 -4.09 -13.17
C LEU A 109 -6.67 -5.56 -13.01
N PRO A 110 -5.52 -6.02 -13.55
CA PRO A 110 -5.09 -7.40 -13.36
C PRO A 110 -4.85 -7.75 -11.88
N THR A 111 -4.33 -6.81 -11.10
CA THR A 111 -4.03 -7.02 -9.67
C THR A 111 -5.31 -6.96 -8.83
N LEU A 112 -6.23 -6.04 -9.14
CA LEU A 112 -7.53 -5.94 -8.47
C LEU A 112 -8.40 -7.21 -8.63
N ARG A 113 -8.19 -7.99 -9.70
CA ARG A 113 -8.87 -9.28 -9.92
C ARG A 113 -8.28 -10.44 -9.14
N LYS A 114 -7.04 -10.31 -8.67
CA LYS A 114 -6.33 -11.36 -7.90
C LYS A 114 -6.69 -11.30 -6.42
N GLU A 115 -6.95 -10.10 -5.92
CA GLU A 115 -7.41 -9.87 -4.55
C GLU A 115 -8.86 -10.34 -4.36
#